data_AF-A0A7D4PTU9-F1
#
_entry.id   AF-A0A7D4PTU9-F1
#
_cell.length_a   1.000
_cell.length_b   1.000
_cell.length_c   1.000
_cell.angle_alpha   90.00
_cell.angle_beta   90.00
_cell.angle_gamma   90.00
#
_symmetry.space_group_name_H-M   'P 1'
#
loop_
_entity.id
_entity.type
_entity.pdbx_description
1 polymer ?
#
loop_
_entity_poly.entity_id
_entity_poly.type
_entity_poly.pdbx_seq_one_letter_code
_entity_poly.pdbx_strand_id
1 'polypeptide(L)'
;MTQEDVAWQALDKALEDTVPPCAGDPLYTTDERLTPDDLALMGSLCASCEVLIECHAYATAAKVQAGYWAGRKYGRTPRITRKTTDAGAVSPAPITTSKEHTS
;
A
#
# COMPACT_ATOMS: atom_id res chain seq x y z
N MET A 1 -1.64 27.08 0.63
CA MET A 1 -2.13 25.83 1.24
C MET A 1 -1.79 24.71 0.29
N THR A 2 -0.98 23.75 0.73
CA THR A 2 -0.54 22.61 -0.07
C THR A 2 -1.59 21.51 -0.07
N GLN A 3 -1.46 20.54 -0.99
CA GLN A 3 -2.34 19.35 -0.98
C GLN A 3 -2.16 18.51 0.29
N GLU A 4 -0.96 18.51 0.86
CA GLU A 4 -0.65 17.89 2.15
C GLU A 4 -1.43 18.57 3.28
N ASP A 5 -1.42 19.90 3.35
CA ASP A 5 -2.14 20.66 4.39
C ASP A 5 -3.65 20.34 4.36
N VAL A 6 -4.25 20.30 3.16
CA VAL A 6 -5.67 19.98 2.99
C VAL A 6 -5.97 18.54 3.43
N ALA A 7 -5.11 17.59 3.05
CA ALA A 7 -5.29 16.19 3.43
C ALA A 7 -5.08 15.96 4.94
N TRP A 8 -4.13 16.70 5.54
CA TRP A 8 -3.92 16.69 6.99
C TRP A 8 -5.15 17.20 7.72
N GLN A 9 -5.71 18.35 7.32
CA GLN A 9 -6.92 18.90 7.95
C GLN A 9 -8.12 17.94 7.90
N ALA A 10 -8.30 17.24 6.78
CA ALA A 10 -9.37 16.24 6.67
C ALA A 10 -9.15 15.05 7.60
N LEU A 11 -7.91 14.54 7.67
CA LEU A 11 -7.56 13.43 8.56
C LEU A 11 -7.65 13.85 10.04
N ASP A 12 -7.11 15.00 10.41
CA ASP A 12 -7.13 15.55 11.77
C ASP A 12 -8.57 15.67 12.27
N LYS A 13 -9.47 16.25 11.44
CA LYS A 13 -10.89 16.30 11.73
C LYS A 13 -11.51 14.92 11.96
N ALA A 14 -11.20 13.94 11.14
CA ALA A 14 -11.73 12.58 11.31
C ALA A 14 -11.20 11.91 12.59
N LEU A 15 -9.97 12.23 13.01
CA LEU A 15 -9.36 11.76 14.25
C LEU A 15 -9.93 12.43 15.50
N GLU A 16 -10.49 13.64 15.40
CA GLU A 16 -11.24 14.26 16.49
C GLU A 16 -12.51 13.47 16.85
N ASP A 17 -13.18 12.92 15.83
CA ASP A 17 -14.45 12.20 15.97
C ASP A 17 -14.25 10.69 16.22
N THR A 18 -13.12 10.12 15.81
CA THR A 18 -12.87 8.67 15.80
C THR A 18 -11.49 8.32 16.32
N VAL A 19 -11.41 7.36 17.25
CA VAL A 19 -10.14 6.74 17.65
C VAL A 19 -9.87 5.52 16.75
N PRO A 20 -8.89 5.56 15.83
CA PRO A 20 -8.62 4.44 14.94
C PRO A 20 -8.04 3.26 15.72
N PRO A 21 -8.22 2.01 15.24
CA PRO A 21 -7.72 0.81 15.92
C PRO A 21 -6.19 0.75 16.02
N CYS A 22 -5.48 1.51 15.19
CA CYS A 22 -4.02 1.62 15.22
C CYS A 22 -3.49 2.67 16.21
N ALA A 23 -4.37 3.42 16.90
CA ALA A 23 -3.96 4.49 17.80
C ALA A 23 -3.12 3.96 18.97
N GLY A 24 -1.90 4.48 19.11
CA GLY A 24 -0.98 4.09 20.19
C GLY A 24 -0.31 2.72 20.02
N ASP A 25 -0.57 2.01 18.93
CA ASP A 25 0.06 0.71 18.66
C ASP A 25 1.45 0.91 18.02
N PRO A 26 2.55 0.51 18.68
CA PRO A 26 3.91 0.68 18.16
C PRO A 26 4.18 -0.11 16.87
N LEU A 27 3.37 -1.13 16.53
CA LEU A 27 3.53 -1.88 15.28
C LEU A 27 3.33 -1.00 14.04
N TYR A 28 2.58 0.09 14.14
CA TYR A 28 2.32 1.00 13.02
C TYR A 28 3.45 2.01 12.80
N THR A 29 4.29 2.26 13.80
CA THR A 29 5.41 3.20 13.74
C THR A 29 6.78 2.52 13.76
N THR A 30 6.84 1.21 14.01
CA THR A 30 8.11 0.48 14.08
C THR A 30 8.88 0.47 12.75
N ASP A 31 10.20 0.60 12.83
CA ASP A 31 11.12 0.35 11.71
C ASP A 31 11.55 -1.13 11.62
N GLU A 32 11.17 -1.95 12.61
CA GLU A 32 11.51 -3.36 12.66
C GLU A 32 10.78 -4.16 11.57
N ARG A 33 11.35 -5.33 11.26
CA ARG A 33 10.74 -6.27 10.32
C ARG A 33 9.52 -6.90 10.98
N LEU A 34 8.34 -6.56 10.46
CA LEU A 34 7.07 -7.20 10.80
C LEU A 34 6.99 -8.61 10.20
N THR A 35 6.34 -9.52 10.93
CA THR A 35 6.04 -10.85 10.43
C THR A 35 4.88 -10.80 9.42
N PRO A 36 4.69 -11.86 8.59
CA PRO A 36 3.52 -11.94 7.72
C PRO A 36 2.19 -11.87 8.49
N ASP A 37 2.14 -12.44 9.70
CA ASP A 37 0.93 -12.45 10.53
C ASP A 37 0.62 -11.04 11.08
N ASP A 38 1.65 -10.28 11.49
CA ASP A 38 1.48 -8.88 11.88
C ASP A 38 0.92 -8.05 10.73
N LEU A 39 1.49 -8.20 9.53
CA LEU A 39 1.05 -7.48 8.34
C LEU A 39 -0.39 -7.84 7.95
N ALA A 40 -0.79 -9.11 8.10
CA ALA A 40 -2.15 -9.56 7.83
C ALA A 40 -3.14 -8.99 8.85
N LEU A 41 -2.81 -9.03 10.15
CA LEU A 41 -3.61 -8.43 11.21
C LEU A 41 -3.78 -6.92 10.99
N MET A 42 -2.67 -6.19 10.84
CA MET A 42 -2.69 -4.74 10.60
C MET A 42 -3.48 -4.38 9.34
N GLY A 43 -3.33 -5.18 8.27
CA GLY A 43 -4.09 -4.98 7.03
C GLY A 43 -5.60 -5.13 7.24
N SER A 44 -6.02 -6.13 8.02
CA SER A 44 -7.44 -6.33 8.35
C SER A 44 -8.01 -5.19 9.19
N LEU A 45 -7.26 -4.69 10.17
CA LEU A 45 -7.65 -3.55 11.01
C LEU A 45 -7.75 -2.25 10.20
N CYS A 46 -6.81 -2.02 9.29
CA CYS A 46 -6.89 -0.89 8.36
C CYS A 46 -8.10 -1.01 7.42
N ALA A 47 -8.40 -2.20 6.91
CA ALA A 47 -9.53 -2.39 6.00
C ALA A 47 -10.90 -2.08 6.64
N SER A 48 -11.02 -2.21 7.97
CA SER A 48 -12.22 -1.84 8.73
C SER A 48 -12.17 -0.44 9.34
N CYS A 49 -11.11 0.34 9.10
CA CYS A 49 -10.91 1.64 9.75
C CYS A 49 -11.77 2.72 9.10
N GLU A 50 -12.53 3.47 9.90
CA GLU A 50 -13.42 4.53 9.41
C GLU A 50 -12.66 5.70 8.77
N VAL A 51 -11.44 5.98 9.24
CA VAL A 51 -10.58 7.06 8.71
C VAL A 51 -9.63 6.58 7.60
N LEU A 52 -9.89 5.40 7.01
CA LEU A 52 -9.01 4.79 6.00
C LEU A 52 -8.79 5.69 4.79
N ILE A 53 -9.85 6.37 4.33
CA ILE A 53 -9.82 7.19 3.12
C ILE A 53 -8.95 8.42 3.33
N GLU A 54 -9.13 9.11 4.45
CA GLU A 54 -8.38 10.29 4.88
C GLU A 54 -6.93 9.93 5.17
N CYS A 55 -6.69 8.80 5.84
CA CYS A 55 -5.37 8.25 6.10
C CYS A 55 -4.60 8.00 4.79
N HIS A 56 -5.27 7.39 3.80
CA HIS A 56 -4.68 7.14 2.48
C HIS A 56 -4.39 8.45 1.73
N ALA A 57 -5.33 9.41 1.77
CA ALA A 57 -5.19 10.70 1.11
C ALA A 57 -3.98 11.47 1.67
N TYR A 58 -3.85 11.54 3.00
CA TYR A 58 -2.70 12.17 3.64
C TYR A 58 -1.39 11.44 3.32
N ALA A 59 -1.33 10.12 3.48
CA ALA A 59 -0.12 9.34 3.21
C ALA A 59 0.39 9.53 1.76
N THR A 60 -0.55 9.65 0.81
CA THR A 60 -0.24 9.92 -0.60
C THR A 60 0.25 11.35 -0.82
N ALA A 61 -0.43 12.35 -0.25
CA ALA A 61 -0.09 13.76 -0.42
C ALA A 61 1.25 14.12 0.25
N ALA A 62 1.46 13.67 1.48
CA ALA A 62 2.67 13.87 2.27
C ALA A 62 3.85 13.01 1.80
N LYS A 63 3.59 12.01 0.92
CA LYS A 63 4.60 11.05 0.45
C LYS A 63 5.39 10.42 1.60
N VAL A 64 4.67 9.89 2.59
CA VAL A 64 5.26 9.29 3.79
C VAL A 64 6.31 8.24 3.40
N GLN A 65 7.42 8.22 4.13
CA GLN A 65 8.57 7.36 3.83
C GLN A 65 8.73 6.19 4.80
N ALA A 66 7.96 6.16 5.88
CA ALA A 66 8.05 5.18 6.96
C ALA A 66 6.69 4.93 7.63
N GLY A 67 6.61 3.87 8.44
CA GLY A 67 5.40 3.48 9.15
C GLY A 67 4.42 2.67 8.31
N TYR A 68 3.27 2.33 8.89
CA TYR A 68 2.19 1.62 8.21
C TYR A 68 0.98 2.56 8.07
N TRP A 69 0.57 2.82 6.83
CA TRP A 69 -0.47 3.79 6.51
C TRP A 69 -1.49 3.17 5.57
N ALA A 70 -2.77 3.31 5.89
CA ALA A 70 -3.89 2.87 5.06
C ALA A 70 -3.73 1.46 4.45
N GLY A 71 -3.34 0.48 5.28
CA GLY A 71 -3.15 -0.91 4.83
C GLY A 71 -1.82 -1.19 4.11
N ARG A 72 -0.85 -0.27 4.14
CA ARG A 72 0.42 -0.40 3.41
C ARG A 72 1.62 -0.07 4.30
N LYS A 73 2.64 -0.93 4.29
CA LYS A 73 3.92 -0.66 4.95
C LYS A 73 4.79 0.23 4.05
N TYR A 74 5.20 1.37 4.58
CA TYR A 74 6.17 2.30 4.00
C TYR A 74 7.52 2.12 4.70
N GLY A 75 8.60 2.42 3.98
CA GLY A 75 9.97 2.15 4.42
C GLY A 75 10.69 1.21 3.48
N ARG A 76 12.01 1.10 3.66
CA ARG A 76 12.86 0.33 2.75
C ARG A 76 12.54 -1.17 2.84
N THR A 77 11.76 -1.67 1.89
CA THR A 77 12.00 -3.03 1.40
C THR A 77 13.42 -3.00 0.83
N PRO A 78 14.36 -3.85 1.30
CA PRO A 78 15.64 -3.96 0.61
C PRO A 78 15.32 -4.28 -0.84
N ARG A 79 15.66 -3.35 -1.73
CA ARG A 79 15.56 -3.56 -3.17
C ARG A 79 16.42 -4.79 -3.43
N ILE A 80 15.78 -5.96 -3.63
CA ILE A 80 16.44 -7.05 -4.32
C ILE A 80 16.67 -6.47 -5.72
N THR A 81 17.86 -5.93 -5.93
CA THR A 81 18.37 -5.73 -7.28
C THR A 81 18.36 -7.14 -7.87
N ARG A 82 17.34 -7.45 -8.68
CA ARG A 82 17.42 -8.58 -9.59
C ARG A 82 18.70 -8.33 -10.38
N LYS A 83 19.78 -9.04 -10.05
CA LYS A 83 20.84 -9.28 -11.02
C LYS A 83 20.15 -10.06 -12.11
N THR A 84 19.71 -9.36 -13.14
CA THR A 84 19.39 -9.96 -14.42
C THR A 84 20.71 -10.55 -14.92
N THR A 85 20.99 -11.80 -14.55
CA THR A 85 21.80 -12.64 -15.42
C THR A 85 20.96 -12.84 -16.66
N ASP A 86 21.37 -12.18 -17.72
CA ASP A 86 20.95 -12.45 -19.09
C ASP A 86 21.06 -13.96 -19.35
N ALA A 87 19.91 -14.64 -19.41
CA ALA A 87 19.79 -16.00 -19.90
C ALA A 87 18.34 -16.24 -20.35
N GLY A 88 18.08 -15.92 -21.61
CA GLY A 88 17.08 -16.62 -22.43
C GLY A 88 15.61 -16.29 -22.17
N ALA A 89 15.14 -15.17 -22.71
CA ALA A 89 13.73 -15.02 -23.05
C ALA A 89 13.39 -16.00 -24.19
N VAL A 90 12.70 -17.10 -23.88
CA VAL A 90 11.86 -17.77 -24.88
C VAL A 90 10.46 -17.19 -24.76
N SER A 91 10.08 -16.39 -25.75
CA SER A 91 8.72 -15.85 -25.89
C SER A 91 7.71 -17.00 -26.00
N PRO A 92 6.57 -16.97 -25.27
CA PRO A 92 5.47 -17.86 -25.58
C PRO A 92 4.80 -17.41 -26.89
N ALA A 93 4.55 -18.37 -27.78
CA ALA A 93 3.89 -18.16 -29.08
C ALA A 93 2.48 -17.57 -28.92
N PRO A 94 2.00 -16.71 -29.85
CA PRO A 94 0.61 -16.30 -29.87
C PRO A 94 -0.27 -17.46 -30.34
N ILE A 95 -1.09 -17.95 -29.42
CA ILE A 95 -2.34 -18.66 -29.72
C ILE A 95 -3.29 -17.73 -30.47
N THR A 96 -3.76 -18.11 -31.66
CA THR A 96 -5.05 -17.67 -32.19
C THR A 96 -5.67 -18.78 -33.02
N THR A 97 -6.79 -19.30 -32.49
CA THR A 97 -7.65 -20.32 -33.07
C THR A 97 -8.51 -19.75 -34.20
N SER A 98 -8.78 -20.61 -35.18
CA SER A 98 -9.54 -20.52 -36.44
C SER A 98 -10.88 -19.77 -36.44
N LYS A 99 -11.31 -19.34 -37.65
CA LYS A 99 -12.67 -19.60 -38.21
C LYS A 99 -12.71 -19.37 -39.74
N GLU A 100 -13.08 -20.42 -40.47
CA GLU A 100 -13.52 -20.43 -41.88
C GLU A 100 -14.84 -19.65 -42.08
N HIS A 101 -15.04 -19.00 -43.23
CA HIS A 101 -16.28 -19.16 -44.03
C HIS A 101 -16.18 -18.61 -45.46
N THR A 102 -16.66 -19.43 -46.39
CA THR A 102 -16.90 -19.27 -47.83
C THR A 102 -17.94 -18.19 -48.17
N SER A 103 -17.68 -17.40 -49.22
CA SER A 103 -18.53 -17.26 -50.45
C SER A 103 -17.90 -16.30 -51.44
#